data_AF-A0A7S3HH25-F1
#
_entry.id   AF-A0A7S3HH25-F1
#
_cell.length_a   1.000
_cell.length_b   1.000
_cell.length_c   1.000
_cell.angle_alpha   90.00
_cell.angle_beta   90.00
_cell.angle_gamma   90.00
#
_symmetry.space_group_name_H-M   'P 1'
#
loop_
_entity.id
_entity.type
_entity.pdbx_description
1 polymer ?
#
loop_
_entity_poly.entity_id
_entity_poly.type
_entity_poly.pdbx_seq_one_letter_code
_entity_poly.pdbx_strand_id
1 'polypeptide(L)'
;PSPKQPGSYRGAGTAASPGCLRKSLSAYHCGAICNAELGLDLAEQPIIDVGDVLAGQSRSETQALLSTTISELLLRGSVPFLVGGTRDQTYHSAMGLVAAAGVCVGVMNISAQVDCTILDNQEFCNPNGGQMSPSGGHLRPGVPSLQRGQNCFGRYVQFGAQGAQCNAEAAKSITERGGHIFWLHRDLRTASTESVAVAQFSRALRNLDACVVHDQQRKGVNTAAMRASYPQSHIMVSVDCGVLSGAANPLGG
;
A
#
# COMPACT_ATOMS: atom_id res chain seq x y z
N PRO A 1 -20.49 -4.31 -25.19
CA PRO A 1 -21.20 -3.73 -24.03
C PRO A 1 -21.53 -4.83 -23.00
N SER A 2 -20.75 -4.90 -21.92
CA SER A 2 -20.95 -5.88 -20.85
C SER A 2 -22.10 -5.45 -19.92
N PRO A 3 -22.93 -6.40 -19.42
CA PRO A 3 -24.05 -6.09 -18.54
C PRO A 3 -23.55 -5.62 -17.17
N LYS A 4 -24.01 -4.45 -16.73
CA LYS A 4 -23.74 -3.89 -15.40
C LYS A 4 -24.46 -4.73 -14.34
N GLN A 5 -23.73 -5.42 -13.47
CA GLN A 5 -24.33 -6.04 -12.30
C GLN A 5 -24.69 -4.99 -11.23
N PRO A 6 -25.88 -5.08 -10.61
CA PRO A 6 -26.28 -4.19 -9.53
C PRO A 6 -25.72 -4.70 -8.20
N GLY A 7 -24.64 -4.08 -7.72
CA GLY A 7 -24.07 -4.39 -6.40
C GLY A 7 -22.97 -3.42 -6.01
N SER A 8 -23.26 -2.54 -5.05
CA SER A 8 -22.35 -1.58 -4.40
C SER A 8 -21.63 -0.58 -5.32
N TYR A 9 -22.21 0.62 -5.45
CA TYR A 9 -21.64 1.79 -6.14
C TYR A 9 -20.39 2.40 -5.45
N ARG A 10 -19.74 1.71 -4.49
CA ARG A 10 -18.47 2.16 -3.93
C ARG A 10 -17.34 1.80 -4.90
N GLY A 11 -17.06 2.68 -5.88
CA GLY A 11 -15.89 2.54 -6.76
C GLY A 11 -16.13 2.76 -8.26
N ALA A 12 -17.36 3.04 -8.69
CA ALA A 12 -17.66 3.24 -10.12
C ALA A 12 -16.86 4.40 -10.76
N GLY A 13 -16.42 5.38 -9.96
CA GLY A 13 -15.60 6.50 -10.42
C GLY A 13 -14.11 6.20 -10.54
N THR A 14 -13.57 5.24 -9.78
CA THR A 14 -12.11 5.05 -9.68
C THR A 14 -11.52 4.23 -10.83
N ALA A 15 -12.36 3.46 -11.54
CA ALA A 15 -11.94 2.70 -12.71
C ALA A 15 -11.47 3.60 -13.88
N ALA A 16 -11.96 4.84 -13.95
CA ALA A 16 -11.54 5.80 -14.97
C ALA A 16 -10.26 6.57 -14.60
N SER A 17 -9.83 6.53 -13.32
CA SER A 17 -8.71 7.31 -12.81
C SER A 17 -7.40 7.09 -13.57
N PRO A 18 -6.99 5.84 -13.93
CA PRO A 18 -5.75 5.62 -14.70
C PRO A 18 -5.79 6.33 -16.06
N GLY A 19 -6.91 6.20 -16.79
CA GLY A 19 -7.10 6.85 -18.08
C GLY A 19 -7.11 8.38 -17.97
N CYS A 20 -7.73 8.94 -16.93
CA CYS A 20 -7.69 10.37 -16.66
C CYS A 20 -6.28 10.87 -16.36
N LEU A 21 -5.50 10.15 -15.53
CA LEU A 21 -4.12 10.53 -15.23
C LEU A 21 -3.25 10.51 -16.49
N ARG A 22 -3.31 9.44 -17.30
CA ARG A 22 -2.55 9.36 -18.57
C ARG A 22 -2.86 10.52 -19.51
N LYS A 23 -4.14 10.91 -19.63
CA LYS A 23 -4.56 12.08 -20.40
C LYS A 23 -3.96 13.37 -19.83
N SER A 24 -3.97 13.56 -18.51
CA SER A 24 -3.37 14.74 -17.89
C SER A 24 -1.86 14.79 -18.08
N LEU A 25 -1.15 13.67 -17.90
CA LEU A 25 0.30 13.60 -18.09
C LEU A 25 0.71 13.95 -19.53
N SER A 26 -0.03 13.44 -20.52
CA SER A 26 0.22 13.72 -21.94
C SER A 26 -0.17 15.14 -22.36
N ALA A 27 -1.24 15.71 -21.80
CA ALA A 27 -1.72 17.03 -22.19
C ALA A 27 -0.93 18.18 -21.56
N TYR A 28 -0.51 18.03 -20.29
CA TYR A 28 0.04 19.15 -19.52
C TYR A 28 1.56 19.12 -19.35
N HIS A 29 2.24 18.05 -19.79
CA HIS A 29 3.67 17.83 -19.55
C HIS A 29 4.05 18.17 -18.09
N CYS A 30 3.24 17.67 -17.14
CA CYS A 30 3.39 18.01 -15.73
C CYS A 30 4.76 17.57 -15.20
N GLY A 31 5.48 18.52 -14.60
CA GLY A 31 6.75 18.29 -13.91
C GLY A 31 7.97 18.48 -14.81
N ALA A 32 8.88 19.37 -14.39
CA ALA A 32 10.19 19.47 -15.02
C ALA A 32 11.03 18.24 -14.64
N ILE A 33 11.62 17.58 -15.64
CA ILE A 33 12.56 16.46 -15.44
C ILE A 33 13.72 16.90 -14.51
N CYS A 34 14.18 18.14 -14.69
CA CYS A 34 15.15 18.78 -13.82
C CYS A 34 14.45 19.87 -13.01
N ASN A 35 14.32 19.67 -11.70
CA ASN A 35 13.75 20.63 -10.78
C ASN A 35 14.88 21.40 -10.07
N ALA A 36 15.17 22.62 -10.54
CA ALA A 36 16.22 23.46 -9.98
C ALA A 36 15.94 23.95 -8.55
N GLU A 37 14.67 24.09 -8.17
CA GLU A 37 14.27 24.49 -6.81
C GLU A 37 14.64 23.40 -5.80
N LEU A 38 14.41 22.14 -6.15
CA LEU A 38 14.73 20.99 -5.31
C LEU A 38 16.15 20.45 -5.54
N GLY A 39 16.86 20.95 -6.55
CA GLY A 39 18.16 20.41 -6.96
C GLY A 39 18.08 18.95 -7.40
N LEU A 40 16.94 18.52 -7.95
CA LEU A 40 16.69 17.14 -8.37
C LEU A 40 16.73 17.01 -9.89
N ASP A 41 17.51 16.06 -10.37
CA ASP A 41 17.52 15.67 -11.77
C ASP A 41 17.02 14.23 -11.92
N LEU A 42 15.93 14.05 -12.65
CA LEU A 42 15.31 12.76 -12.92
C LEU A 42 15.60 12.24 -14.34
N ALA A 43 16.49 12.90 -15.11
CA ALA A 43 16.76 12.54 -16.50
C ALA A 43 17.29 11.10 -16.67
N GLU A 44 18.01 10.58 -15.69
CA GLU A 44 18.57 9.24 -15.71
C GLU A 44 17.62 8.14 -15.18
N GLN A 45 16.42 8.51 -14.71
CA GLN A 45 15.45 7.56 -14.15
C GLN A 45 14.37 7.22 -15.18
N PRO A 46 14.45 6.07 -15.87
CA PRO A 46 13.44 5.71 -16.86
C PRO A 46 12.10 5.42 -16.17
N ILE A 47 11.07 6.18 -16.55
CA ILE A 47 9.69 5.94 -16.13
C ILE A 47 8.97 5.26 -17.31
N ILE A 48 8.40 4.08 -17.06
CA ILE A 48 7.72 3.27 -18.07
C ILE A 48 6.26 3.06 -17.63
N ASP A 49 5.30 3.41 -18.51
CA ASP A 49 3.91 3.02 -18.34
C ASP A 49 3.73 1.58 -18.84
N VAL A 50 3.52 0.64 -17.92
CA VAL A 50 3.32 -0.79 -18.20
C VAL A 50 1.87 -1.09 -18.60
N GLY A 51 0.99 -0.08 -18.62
CA GLY A 51 -0.42 -0.21 -18.93
C GLY A 51 -1.27 -0.58 -17.72
N ASP A 52 -2.47 -1.11 -17.99
CA ASP A 52 -3.42 -1.53 -16.96
C ASP A 52 -3.24 -3.02 -16.64
N VAL A 53 -3.49 -3.39 -15.38
CA VAL A 53 -3.63 -4.80 -15.01
C VAL A 53 -4.88 -5.35 -15.70
N LEU A 54 -4.71 -6.44 -16.43
CA LEU A 54 -5.81 -7.08 -17.17
C LEU A 54 -6.91 -7.52 -16.21
N ALA A 55 -8.16 -7.23 -16.58
CA ALA A 55 -9.32 -7.73 -15.86
C ALA A 55 -9.49 -9.24 -16.10
N GLY A 56 -9.53 -10.02 -15.02
CA GLY A 56 -9.89 -11.43 -15.06
C GLY A 56 -11.40 -11.62 -15.29
N GLN A 57 -11.83 -12.88 -15.41
CA GLN A 57 -13.24 -13.26 -15.52
C GLN A 57 -14.01 -12.97 -14.23
N SER A 58 -13.31 -12.91 -13.10
CA SER A 58 -13.86 -12.59 -11.79
C SER A 58 -13.02 -11.53 -11.07
N ARG A 59 -13.62 -10.87 -10.06
CA ARG A 59 -12.89 -9.94 -9.19
C ARG A 59 -11.70 -10.61 -8.50
N SER A 60 -11.87 -11.85 -8.04
CA SER A 60 -10.80 -12.63 -7.40
C SER A 60 -9.63 -12.87 -8.36
N GLU A 61 -9.93 -13.15 -9.63
CA GLU A 61 -8.91 -13.35 -10.66
C GLU A 61 -8.17 -12.06 -10.98
N THR A 62 -8.87 -10.93 -11.14
CA THR A 62 -8.24 -9.61 -11.30
C THR A 62 -7.31 -9.27 -10.13
N GLN A 63 -7.74 -9.59 -8.91
CA GLN A 63 -6.93 -9.38 -7.70
C GLN A 63 -5.67 -10.25 -7.69
N ALA A 64 -5.77 -11.52 -8.11
CA ALA A 64 -4.61 -12.40 -8.26
C ALA A 64 -3.65 -11.92 -9.35
N LEU A 65 -4.17 -11.44 -10.48
CA LEU A 65 -3.38 -10.85 -11.57
C LEU A 65 -2.64 -9.59 -11.12
N LEU A 66 -3.27 -8.74 -10.32
CA LEU A 66 -2.63 -7.56 -9.72
C LEU A 66 -1.44 -7.95 -8.84
N SER A 67 -1.63 -8.86 -7.88
CA SER A 67 -0.55 -9.34 -7.01
C SER A 67 0.59 -9.96 -7.80
N THR A 68 0.28 -10.77 -8.82
CA THR A 68 1.26 -11.42 -9.70
C THR A 68 2.06 -10.39 -10.49
N THR A 69 1.38 -9.42 -11.11
CA THR A 69 2.01 -8.36 -11.91
C THR A 69 3.00 -7.55 -11.08
N ILE A 70 2.61 -7.17 -9.86
CA ILE A 70 3.48 -6.42 -8.95
C ILE A 70 4.69 -7.25 -8.56
N SER A 71 4.48 -8.52 -8.24
CA SER A 71 5.57 -9.44 -7.89
C SER A 71 6.59 -9.55 -9.03
N GLU A 72 6.13 -9.75 -10.27
CA GLU A 72 7.01 -9.81 -11.45
C GLU A 72 7.80 -8.52 -11.68
N LEU A 73 7.17 -7.35 -11.51
CA LEU A 73 7.84 -6.05 -11.66
C LEU A 73 8.94 -5.87 -10.60
N LEU A 74 8.65 -6.22 -9.36
CA LEU A 74 9.61 -6.14 -8.25
C LEU A 74 10.78 -7.12 -8.45
N LEU A 75 10.51 -8.35 -8.91
CA LEU A 75 11.54 -9.35 -9.20
C LEU A 75 12.48 -8.91 -10.33
N ARG A 76 12.00 -8.08 -11.26
CA ARG A 76 12.81 -7.43 -12.31
C ARG A 76 13.55 -6.18 -11.83
N GLY A 77 13.47 -5.85 -10.53
CA GLY A 77 14.12 -4.68 -9.96
C GLY A 77 13.45 -3.36 -10.36
N SER A 78 12.14 -3.36 -10.64
CA SER A 78 11.36 -2.14 -10.90
C SER A 78 10.64 -1.65 -9.65
N VAL A 79 10.44 -0.34 -9.50
CA VAL A 79 9.60 0.24 -8.44
C VAL A 79 8.20 0.51 -9.02
N PRO A 80 7.19 -0.35 -8.74
CA PRO A 80 5.87 -0.17 -9.31
C PRO A 80 5.14 1.03 -8.68
N PHE A 81 4.63 1.93 -9.51
CA PHE A 81 3.70 2.99 -9.11
C PHE A 81 2.30 2.68 -9.64
N LEU A 82 1.35 2.46 -8.74
CA LEU A 82 0.00 2.04 -9.10
C LEU A 82 -1.00 3.19 -8.97
N VAL A 83 -1.90 3.29 -9.94
CA VAL A 83 -2.88 4.37 -10.02
C VAL A 83 -4.28 3.79 -10.13
N GLY A 84 -5.23 4.39 -9.41
CA GLY A 84 -6.66 4.08 -9.51
C GLY A 84 -7.11 3.02 -8.53
N GLY A 85 -8.04 2.17 -8.97
CA GLY A 85 -8.54 1.05 -8.18
C GLY A 85 -9.45 1.42 -7.01
N THR A 86 -9.86 0.40 -6.26
CA THR A 86 -10.52 0.58 -4.96
C THR A 86 -9.49 0.41 -3.86
N ARG A 87 -9.85 0.75 -2.61
CA ARG A 87 -9.00 0.55 -1.43
C ARG A 87 -8.44 -0.88 -1.33
N ASP A 88 -9.19 -1.88 -1.79
CA ASP A 88 -8.77 -3.30 -1.78
C ASP A 88 -7.49 -3.55 -2.61
N GLN A 89 -7.16 -2.66 -3.55
CA GLN A 89 -5.90 -2.70 -4.28
C GLN A 89 -4.70 -2.71 -3.33
N THR A 90 -4.74 -1.96 -2.23
CA THR A 90 -3.66 -1.89 -1.24
C THR A 90 -3.30 -3.27 -0.71
N TYR A 91 -4.31 -4.09 -0.38
CA TYR A 91 -4.09 -5.45 0.13
C TYR A 91 -3.35 -6.30 -0.90
N HIS A 92 -3.87 -6.38 -2.13
CA HIS A 92 -3.29 -7.22 -3.19
C HIS A 92 -1.92 -6.72 -3.64
N SER A 93 -1.71 -5.40 -3.67
CA SER A 93 -0.38 -4.82 -3.91
C SER A 93 0.63 -5.24 -2.86
N ALA A 94 0.23 -5.23 -1.58
CA ALA A 94 1.10 -5.68 -0.51
C ALA A 94 1.39 -7.19 -0.63
N MET A 95 0.41 -8.01 -1.04
CA MET A 95 0.64 -9.45 -1.25
C MET A 95 1.61 -9.71 -2.39
N GLY A 96 1.54 -8.93 -3.48
CA GLY A 96 2.56 -8.97 -4.54
C GLY A 96 3.96 -8.64 -4.01
N LEU A 97 4.08 -7.63 -3.14
CA LEU A 97 5.36 -7.28 -2.49
C LEU A 97 5.84 -8.38 -1.54
N VAL A 98 4.96 -8.95 -0.70
CA VAL A 98 5.30 -10.07 0.19
C VAL A 98 5.81 -11.26 -0.62
N ALA A 99 5.13 -11.60 -1.71
CA ALA A 99 5.51 -12.70 -2.59
C ALA A 99 6.87 -12.48 -3.27
N ALA A 100 7.15 -11.27 -3.77
CA ALA A 100 8.43 -10.95 -4.41
C ALA A 100 9.59 -10.84 -3.41
N ALA A 101 9.35 -10.24 -2.24
CA ALA A 101 10.40 -9.98 -1.27
C ALA A 101 10.89 -11.27 -0.60
N GLY A 102 9.99 -12.24 -0.35
CA GLY A 102 10.32 -13.46 0.39
C GLY A 102 10.78 -13.21 1.84
N VAL A 103 10.65 -11.97 2.33
CA VAL A 103 11.10 -11.49 3.64
C VAL A 103 10.04 -10.56 4.23
N CYS A 104 10.26 -10.07 5.46
CA CYS A 104 9.38 -9.06 6.04
C CYS A 104 9.34 -7.80 5.17
N VAL A 105 8.14 -7.26 4.99
CA VAL A 105 7.90 -6.00 4.27
C VAL A 105 7.27 -4.97 5.21
N GLY A 106 7.53 -3.70 4.94
CA GLY A 106 6.86 -2.57 5.58
C GLY A 106 5.71 -2.07 4.70
N VAL A 107 4.59 -1.68 5.30
CA VAL A 107 3.47 -1.09 4.58
C VAL A 107 3.04 0.19 5.26
N MET A 108 3.01 1.27 4.49
CA MET A 108 2.42 2.54 4.88
C MET A 108 1.16 2.79 4.05
N ASN A 109 0.02 2.92 4.71
CA ASN A 109 -1.24 3.30 4.08
C ASN A 109 -1.56 4.76 4.41
N ILE A 110 -1.56 5.63 3.41
CA ILE A 110 -1.94 7.04 3.53
C ILE A 110 -3.43 7.15 3.18
N SER A 111 -4.28 7.22 4.19
CA SER A 111 -5.74 7.33 4.01
C SER A 111 -6.38 8.02 5.22
N ALA A 112 -7.49 8.72 4.96
CA ALA A 112 -8.35 9.26 6.01
C ALA A 112 -9.12 8.15 6.78
N GLN A 113 -9.31 6.98 6.17
CA GLN A 113 -9.95 5.82 6.79
C GLN A 113 -8.90 4.80 7.22
N VAL A 114 -9.08 4.20 8.39
CA VAL A 114 -8.27 3.05 8.81
C VAL A 114 -8.62 1.83 7.95
N ASP A 115 -7.58 1.16 7.46
CA ASP A 115 -7.68 -0.17 6.87
C ASP A 115 -6.79 -1.13 7.69
N CYS A 116 -7.34 -2.26 8.11
CA CYS A 116 -6.61 -3.28 8.85
C CYS A 116 -6.61 -4.65 8.14
N THR A 117 -7.14 -4.73 6.92
CA THR A 117 -7.33 -5.99 6.18
C THR A 117 -6.03 -6.75 5.97
N ILE A 118 -4.93 -6.04 5.70
CA ILE A 118 -3.61 -6.66 5.55
C ILE A 118 -3.11 -7.35 6.82
N LEU A 119 -3.55 -6.89 8.00
CA LEU A 119 -3.11 -7.46 9.28
C LEU A 119 -3.76 -8.82 9.55
N ASP A 120 -4.86 -9.15 8.87
CA ASP A 120 -5.48 -10.47 8.96
C ASP A 120 -4.74 -11.52 8.12
N ASN A 121 -3.81 -11.11 7.26
CA ASN A 121 -2.97 -12.02 6.50
C ASN A 121 -1.78 -12.52 7.36
N GLN A 122 -1.69 -13.84 7.50
CA GLN A 122 -0.63 -14.49 8.27
C GLN A 122 0.75 -14.38 7.63
N GLU A 123 0.85 -14.37 6.30
CA GLU A 123 2.13 -14.22 5.59
C GLU A 123 2.70 -12.81 5.82
N PHE A 124 1.83 -11.80 5.90
CA PHE A 124 2.24 -10.46 6.29
C PHE A 124 2.66 -10.39 7.77
N CYS A 125 1.83 -10.86 8.69
CA CYS A 125 2.10 -10.76 10.13
C CYS A 125 3.21 -11.71 10.60
N ASN A 126 3.34 -12.88 10.00
CA ASN A 126 4.26 -13.94 10.39
C ASN A 126 4.87 -14.61 9.13
N PRO A 127 5.72 -13.92 8.36
CA PRO A 127 6.35 -14.51 7.17
C PRO A 127 7.21 -15.75 7.49
N ASN A 128 7.51 -15.97 8.78
CA ASN A 128 8.31 -17.08 9.27
C ASN A 128 7.49 -18.18 9.95
N GLY A 129 6.23 -17.89 10.30
CA GLY A 129 5.37 -18.81 11.07
C GLY A 129 4.87 -19.99 10.23
N GLY A 130 4.93 -19.85 8.91
CA GLY A 130 4.71 -20.94 7.97
C GLY A 130 6.05 -21.52 7.54
N GLN A 131 6.52 -22.55 8.24
CA GLN A 131 7.08 -23.66 7.47
C GLN A 131 5.92 -24.10 6.58
N MET A 132 5.85 -23.56 5.36
CA MET A 132 4.86 -23.94 4.36
C MET A 132 5.06 -25.44 4.18
N SER A 133 4.22 -26.23 4.85
CA SER A 133 4.14 -27.64 4.54
C SER A 133 3.75 -27.68 3.06
N PRO A 134 4.54 -28.27 2.15
CA PRO A 134 4.36 -28.15 0.69
C PRO A 134 3.11 -28.87 0.16
N SER A 135 2.15 -29.16 1.03
CA SER A 135 0.84 -29.74 0.71
C SER A 135 -0.17 -28.59 0.56
N GLY A 136 -0.54 -28.30 -0.70
CA GLY A 136 -1.52 -27.27 -1.09
C GLY A 136 -2.96 -27.51 -0.59
N GLY A 137 -3.16 -27.48 0.72
CA GLY A 137 -4.46 -27.57 1.37
C GLY A 137 -5.18 -26.23 1.38
N HIS A 138 -6.29 -26.13 0.64
CA HIS A 138 -7.22 -25.00 0.67
C HIS A 138 -7.52 -24.55 2.11
N LEU A 139 -7.22 -23.27 2.42
CA LEU A 139 -7.65 -22.63 3.65
C LEU A 139 -9.19 -22.65 3.71
N ARG A 140 -9.74 -23.39 4.67
CA ARG A 140 -11.17 -23.37 4.97
C ARG A 140 -11.58 -21.96 5.44
N PRO A 141 -12.63 -21.34 4.87
CA PRO A 141 -13.25 -20.18 5.48
C PRO A 141 -14.04 -20.63 6.73
N GLY A 142 -13.74 -20.07 7.91
CA GLY A 142 -14.71 -20.14 9.03
C GLY A 142 -14.21 -20.30 10.46
N VAL A 143 -12.92 -20.20 10.79
CA VAL A 143 -12.50 -20.22 12.21
C VAL A 143 -11.73 -18.95 12.58
N PRO A 144 -12.29 -18.05 13.42
CA PRO A 144 -11.58 -16.89 13.96
C PRO A 144 -10.67 -17.38 15.10
N SER A 145 -9.59 -18.06 14.74
CA SER A 145 -8.50 -18.30 15.68
C SER A 145 -7.61 -17.06 15.69
N LEU A 146 -7.99 -16.08 16.52
CA LEU A 146 -7.09 -15.04 17.02
C LEU A 146 -5.98 -15.74 17.83
N GLN A 147 -5.05 -16.38 17.12
CA GLN A 147 -3.84 -16.89 17.75
C GLN A 147 -3.05 -15.68 18.24
N ARG A 148 -3.02 -15.57 19.58
CA ARG A 148 -2.14 -14.71 20.35
C ARG A 148 -0.71 -14.91 19.82
N GLY A 149 -0.23 -14.03 18.95
CA GLY A 149 1.07 -14.20 18.28
C GLY A 149 1.24 -13.54 16.92
N GLN A 150 0.19 -12.98 16.31
CA GLN A 150 0.34 -12.15 15.11
C GLN A 150 0.83 -10.76 15.51
N ASN A 151 2.13 -10.51 15.37
CA ASN A 151 2.74 -9.23 15.69
C ASN A 151 3.32 -8.58 14.43
N CYS A 152 2.71 -7.50 13.97
CA CYS A 152 3.22 -6.68 12.88
C CYS A 152 4.12 -5.54 13.38
N PHE A 153 4.73 -5.66 14.58
CA PHE A 153 5.48 -4.62 15.29
C PHE A 153 6.26 -3.69 14.35
N GLY A 154 5.76 -2.47 14.20
CA GLY A 154 6.41 -1.41 13.43
C GLY A 154 6.49 -1.65 11.92
N ARG A 155 5.80 -2.65 11.36
CA ARG A 155 5.74 -2.97 9.92
C ARG A 155 4.49 -2.46 9.22
N TYR A 156 3.51 -1.98 9.97
CA TYR A 156 2.31 -1.35 9.42
C TYR A 156 2.12 0.05 9.97
N VAL A 157 1.95 1.02 9.08
CA VAL A 157 1.67 2.42 9.42
C VAL A 157 0.43 2.89 8.69
N GLN A 158 -0.59 3.33 9.42
CA GLN A 158 -1.66 4.15 8.89
C GLN A 158 -1.28 5.63 9.07
N PHE A 159 -1.22 6.39 7.98
CA PHE A 159 -0.82 7.79 7.99
C PHE A 159 -1.98 8.69 7.56
N GLY A 160 -2.27 9.74 8.34
CA GLY A 160 -3.32 10.71 8.02
C GLY A 160 -4.75 10.28 8.36
N ALA A 161 -4.94 9.28 9.23
CA ALA A 161 -6.27 8.82 9.62
C ALA A 161 -7.10 9.93 10.30
N GLN A 162 -8.40 9.98 10.01
CA GLN A 162 -9.33 10.94 10.59
C GLN A 162 -10.29 10.22 11.53
N GLY A 163 -10.27 10.56 12.82
CA GLY A 163 -11.10 9.88 13.84
C GLY A 163 -12.58 9.81 13.47
N ALA A 164 -13.13 10.86 12.87
CA ALA A 164 -14.53 10.91 12.43
C ALA A 164 -14.88 9.94 11.28
N GLN A 165 -13.89 9.41 10.57
CA GLN A 165 -14.06 8.48 9.44
C GLN A 165 -13.58 7.06 9.75
N CYS A 166 -13.15 6.80 10.99
CA CYS A 166 -12.50 5.55 11.36
C CYS A 166 -13.39 4.69 12.25
N ASN A 167 -13.43 3.37 11.98
CA ASN A 167 -13.98 2.40 12.92
C ASN A 167 -13.01 2.24 14.11
N ALA A 168 -13.50 2.43 15.33
CA ALA A 168 -12.72 2.28 16.56
C ALA A 168 -12.13 0.87 16.73
N GLU A 169 -12.86 -0.18 16.34
CA GLU A 169 -12.40 -1.58 16.41
C GLU A 169 -11.24 -1.83 15.45
N ALA A 170 -11.31 -1.28 14.23
CA ALA A 170 -10.24 -1.39 13.25
C ALA A 170 -8.98 -0.64 13.72
N ALA A 171 -9.15 0.55 14.28
CA ALA A 171 -8.04 1.32 14.86
C ALA A 171 -7.40 0.57 16.03
N LYS A 172 -8.22 -0.01 16.91
CA LYS A 172 -7.77 -0.85 18.03
C LYS A 172 -6.99 -2.07 17.52
N SER A 173 -7.53 -2.79 16.53
CA SER A 173 -6.86 -3.95 15.90
C SER A 173 -5.48 -3.61 15.37
N ILE A 174 -5.31 -2.46 14.70
CA ILE A 174 -4.00 -1.98 14.24
C ILE A 174 -3.04 -1.82 15.40
N THR A 175 -3.46 -1.13 16.46
CA THR A 175 -2.58 -0.87 17.62
C THR A 175 -2.25 -2.13 18.43
N GLU A 176 -3.22 -3.02 18.63
CA GLU A 176 -3.02 -4.27 19.40
C GLU A 176 -2.08 -5.24 18.68
N ARG A 177 -2.02 -5.19 17.34
CA ARG A 177 -1.08 -5.99 16.54
C ARG A 177 0.28 -5.32 16.35
N GLY A 178 0.52 -4.15 16.96
CA GLY A 178 1.81 -3.45 16.91
C GLY A 178 1.99 -2.53 15.70
N GLY A 179 0.92 -2.22 14.97
CA GLY A 179 0.91 -1.18 13.95
C GLY A 179 0.81 0.23 14.56
N HIS A 180 1.09 1.24 13.75
CA HIS A 180 1.03 2.64 14.16
C HIS A 180 -0.02 3.42 13.38
N ILE A 181 -0.71 4.33 14.06
CA ILE A 181 -1.66 5.26 13.43
C ILE A 181 -1.20 6.69 13.72
N PHE A 182 -0.94 7.45 12.65
CA PHE A 182 -0.76 8.90 12.69
C PHE A 182 -2.08 9.57 12.33
N TRP A 183 -2.73 10.16 13.32
CA TRP A 183 -4.01 10.84 13.14
C TRP A 183 -3.79 12.23 12.57
N LEU A 184 -4.55 12.60 11.54
CA LEU A 184 -4.41 13.89 10.86
C LEU A 184 -4.52 15.07 11.83
N HIS A 185 -5.56 15.11 12.65
CA HIS A 185 -5.79 16.24 13.54
C HIS A 185 -4.83 16.27 14.73
N ARG A 186 -4.58 15.12 15.35
CA ARG A 186 -3.80 15.03 16.60
C ARG A 186 -2.29 15.09 16.37
N ASP A 187 -1.81 14.43 15.31
CA ASP A 187 -0.37 14.17 15.12
C ASP A 187 0.22 15.01 13.98
N LEU A 188 -0.58 15.38 12.98
CA LEU A 188 -0.09 16.06 11.76
C LEU A 188 -0.46 17.55 11.67
N ARG A 189 -1.65 17.97 12.16
CA ARG A 189 -2.14 19.36 12.07
C ARG A 189 -1.85 20.25 13.28
N THR A 190 -1.80 19.69 14.48
CA THR A 190 -1.47 20.42 15.73
C THR A 190 -0.02 20.90 15.76
N ALA A 191 0.82 20.30 14.94
CA ALA A 191 2.18 20.74 14.74
C ALA A 191 2.19 21.97 13.83
N SER A 192 2.52 23.13 14.39
CA SER A 192 2.38 24.46 13.80
C SER A 192 3.21 24.73 12.53
N THR A 193 3.97 23.76 12.02
CA THR A 193 4.80 23.91 10.83
C THR A 193 4.72 22.66 9.93
N GLU A 194 4.65 22.89 8.62
CA GLU A 194 4.71 21.85 7.57
C GLU A 194 5.89 20.89 7.76
N SER A 195 6.99 21.41 8.29
CA SER A 195 8.19 20.66 8.70
C SER A 195 7.87 19.44 9.57
N VAL A 196 6.86 19.50 10.44
CA VAL A 196 6.55 18.39 11.33
C VAL A 196 5.86 17.24 10.62
N ALA A 197 4.92 17.50 9.70
CA ALA A 197 4.28 16.42 8.93
C ALA A 197 5.33 15.65 8.10
N VAL A 198 6.25 16.37 7.45
CA VAL A 198 7.39 15.80 6.72
C VAL A 198 8.31 15.03 7.65
N ALA A 199 8.63 15.57 8.83
CA ALA A 199 9.46 14.90 9.81
C ALA A 199 8.82 13.61 10.35
N GLN A 200 7.51 13.61 10.61
CA GLN A 200 6.75 12.44 11.06
C GLN A 200 6.67 11.38 9.97
N PHE A 201 6.41 11.78 8.72
CA PHE A 201 6.41 10.88 7.57
C PHE A 201 7.77 10.21 7.39
N SER A 202 8.83 11.01 7.40
CA SER A 202 10.22 10.53 7.30
C SER A 202 10.60 9.61 8.45
N ARG A 203 10.15 9.91 9.68
CA ARG A 203 10.35 9.06 10.85
C ARG A 203 9.62 7.73 10.69
N ALA A 204 8.37 7.76 10.23
CA ALA A 204 7.58 6.55 10.00
C ALA A 204 8.24 5.64 8.95
N LEU A 205 8.74 6.21 7.85
CA LEU A 205 9.50 5.47 6.84
C LEU A 205 10.78 4.85 7.40
N ARG A 206 11.57 5.61 8.17
CA ARG A 206 12.78 5.07 8.82
C ARG A 206 12.47 3.94 9.81
N ASN A 207 11.37 4.04 10.53
CA ASN A 207 10.95 2.99 11.46
C ASN A 207 10.55 1.70 10.70
N LEU A 208 9.78 1.82 9.61
CA LEU A 208 9.45 0.70 8.75
C LEU A 208 10.72 0.03 8.21
N ASP A 209 11.69 0.82 7.72
CA ASP A 209 12.96 0.32 7.21
C ASP A 209 13.76 -0.41 8.30
N ALA A 210 13.91 0.20 9.48
CA ALA A 210 14.61 -0.41 10.60
C ALA A 210 13.99 -1.75 11.03
N CYS A 211 12.65 -1.85 11.03
CA CYS A 211 11.93 -3.09 11.32
C CYS A 211 12.21 -4.17 10.27
N VAL A 212 12.21 -3.82 8.98
CA VAL A 212 12.55 -4.74 7.88
C VAL A 212 14.00 -5.22 8.00
N VAL A 213 14.95 -4.31 8.18
CA VAL A 213 16.38 -4.63 8.27
C VAL A 213 16.68 -5.53 9.47
N HIS A 214 16.09 -5.24 10.64
CA HIS A 214 16.29 -6.03 11.84
C HIS A 214 15.75 -7.46 11.71
N ASP A 215 14.61 -7.66 11.03
CA ASP A 215 14.11 -9.01 10.75
C ASP A 215 15.03 -9.78 9.79
N GLN A 216 15.56 -9.12 8.75
CA GLN A 216 16.51 -9.73 7.83
C GLN A 216 17.81 -10.15 8.52
N GLN A 217 18.35 -9.28 9.39
CA GLN A 217 19.55 -9.59 10.17
C GLN A 217 19.35 -10.79 11.10
N ARG A 218 18.20 -10.88 11.77
CA ARG A 218 17.86 -12.05 12.60
C ARG A 218 17.83 -13.37 11.83
N LYS A 219 17.55 -13.31 10.53
CA LYS A 219 17.50 -14.48 9.65
C LYS A 219 18.87 -14.88 9.09
N GLY A 220 19.94 -14.15 9.41
CA GLY A 220 21.24 -14.38 8.80
C GLY A 220 21.27 -14.12 7.30
N VAL A 221 20.28 -13.39 6.75
CA VAL A 221 20.33 -12.95 5.36
C VAL A 221 21.44 -11.93 5.25
N ASN A 222 22.42 -12.18 4.36
CA ASN A 222 23.49 -11.24 4.11
C ASN A 222 22.91 -9.99 3.42
N THR A 223 22.56 -9.00 4.23
CA THR A 223 21.92 -7.75 3.77
C THR A 223 22.80 -6.96 2.80
N ALA A 224 24.12 -7.13 2.84
CA ALA A 224 25.02 -6.49 1.88
C ALA A 224 24.88 -7.10 0.48
N ALA A 225 24.86 -8.43 0.38
CA ALA A 225 24.64 -9.12 -0.89
C ALA A 225 23.23 -8.84 -1.44
N MET A 226 22.23 -8.78 -0.56
CA MET A 226 20.85 -8.50 -0.95
C MET A 226 20.65 -7.06 -1.41
N ARG A 227 21.24 -6.06 -0.72
CA ARG A 227 21.21 -4.65 -1.16
C ARG A 227 21.95 -4.43 -2.47
N ALA A 228 22.99 -5.23 -2.75
CA ALA A 228 23.67 -5.20 -4.03
C ALA A 228 22.79 -5.76 -5.17
N SER A 229 22.00 -6.79 -4.90
CA SER A 229 21.09 -7.40 -5.88
C SER A 229 19.75 -6.65 -6.03
N TYR A 230 19.27 -6.03 -4.96
CA TYR A 230 18.00 -5.31 -4.88
C TYR A 230 18.18 -4.06 -4.01
N PRO A 231 18.57 -2.92 -4.59
CA PRO A 231 18.71 -1.67 -3.84
C PRO A 231 17.37 -1.09 -3.37
N GLN A 232 16.25 -1.73 -3.72
CA GLN A 232 14.92 -1.23 -3.43
C GLN A 232 14.48 -1.54 -2.00
N SER A 233 13.88 -0.54 -1.35
CA SER A 233 13.26 -0.69 -0.04
C SER A 233 12.09 -1.67 -0.11
N HIS A 234 12.00 -2.63 0.82
CA HIS A 234 10.84 -3.53 0.99
C HIS A 234 9.66 -2.82 1.67
N ILE A 235 9.44 -1.56 1.31
CA ILE A 235 8.38 -0.71 1.87
C ILE A 235 7.41 -0.38 0.75
N MET A 236 6.14 -0.73 0.94
CA MET A 236 5.06 -0.23 0.10
C MET A 236 4.46 1.02 0.71
N VAL A 237 4.29 2.06 -0.09
CA VAL A 237 3.46 3.22 0.26
C VAL A 237 2.20 3.16 -0.61
N SER A 238 1.05 3.00 0.03
CA SER A 238 -0.26 3.11 -0.62
C SER A 238 -0.87 4.47 -0.29
N VAL A 239 -1.46 5.12 -1.29
CA VAL A 239 -2.14 6.40 -1.13
C VAL A 239 -3.59 6.24 -1.57
N ASP A 240 -4.50 6.33 -0.62
CA ASP A 240 -5.94 6.32 -0.87
C ASP A 240 -6.40 7.74 -1.15
N CYS A 241 -6.51 8.06 -2.44
CA CYS A 241 -7.16 9.28 -2.90
C CYS A 241 -8.68 9.07 -2.82
N GLY A 242 -9.20 8.93 -1.60
CA GLY A 242 -10.62 8.93 -1.36
C GLY A 242 -11.22 10.17 -2.02
N VAL A 243 -12.22 9.97 -2.89
CA VAL A 243 -12.99 11.10 -3.42
C VAL A 243 -13.60 11.76 -2.20
N LEU A 244 -13.13 12.96 -1.84
CA LEU A 244 -13.87 13.86 -0.98
C LEU A 244 -15.15 14.16 -1.76
N SER A 245 -16.16 13.31 -1.59
CA SER A 245 -17.52 13.59 -2.03
C SER A 245 -18.02 14.68 -1.08
N GLY A 246 -17.44 15.87 -1.20
CA GLY A 246 -18.16 17.08 -0.86
C GLY A 246 -19.42 16.99 -1.70
N ALA A 247 -20.56 16.86 -1.05
CA ALA A 247 -21.85 16.97 -1.69
C ALA A 247 -21.82 18.29 -2.46
N ALA A 248 -21.56 18.21 -3.77
CA ALA A 248 -22.03 19.20 -4.69
C ALA A 248 -23.54 19.06 -4.60
N ASN A 249 -24.15 19.74 -3.62
CA ASN A 249 -25.54 20.12 -3.72
C ASN A 249 -25.62 20.84 -5.06
N PRO A 250 -26.32 20.32 -6.07
CA PRO A 250 -26.71 21.15 -7.19
C PRO A 250 -27.65 22.19 -6.59
N LEU A 251 -27.08 23.34 -6.19
CA LEU A 251 -27.88 24.53 -5.95
C LEU A 251 -28.53 24.87 -7.28
N GLY A 252 -29.83 24.61 -7.34
CA GLY A 252 -30.83 25.37 -8.08
C GLY A 252 -30.53 25.70 -9.55
N GLY A 253 -31.21 24.99 -10.42
CA GLY A 253 -31.64 25.44 -11.74
C GLY A 253 -32.99 24.83 -12.04
#